data_AF-A0A813EE48-F1
#
_entry.id   AF-A0A813EE48-F1
#
_cell.length_a   1.000
_cell.length_b   1.000
_cell.length_c   1.000
_cell.angle_alpha   90.00
_cell.angle_beta   90.00
_cell.angle_gamma   90.00
#
_symmetry.space_group_name_H-M   'P 1'
#
loop_
_entity.id
_entity.type
_entity.pdbx_description
1 polymer ?
#
loop_
_entity_poly.entity_id
_entity_poly.type
_entity_poly.pdbx_seq_one_letter_code
_entity_poly.pdbx_strand_id
1 'polypeptide(L)'
;MNSRSNARAGTSQPGRLAARRRKPHFFALLVASVVVVAVILSVGGSQAFFLIPSVVPARTTALAGLARAAEGDPAASKPGALPASDCRQELWALSKTEARVGYHLRKFMHEQGVEPTFQLSDAPEATVRQFLVLHAEGSLEQFEVASADALAELDGVRGRDVFAYWQWHEVTGQQAFGTKRPDGVPAQVVNQFLETFKADGFERLEMGTAIQVAKVRAFQKRSIAGHALWKEFCASHRGQEINFDPKSWPAEHLQRFLIESKEESA
;
A
#
# COMPACT_ATOMS: atom_id res chain seq x y z
N MET A 1 60.83 -3.69 5.99
CA MET A 1 61.14 -2.25 5.81
C MET A 1 61.22 -1.98 4.32
N ASN A 2 60.19 -1.40 3.71
CA ASN A 2 60.25 -0.86 2.36
C ASN A 2 59.35 0.38 2.30
N SER A 3 60.01 1.54 2.31
CA SER A 3 59.43 2.87 2.22
C SER A 3 58.88 3.13 0.82
N ARG A 4 57.60 3.52 0.73
CA ARG A 4 57.05 4.19 -0.46
C ARG A 4 56.49 5.54 -0.04
N SER A 5 57.15 6.59 -0.49
CA SER A 5 56.76 7.99 -0.33
C SER A 5 56.54 8.64 -1.70
N ASN A 6 55.57 9.56 -1.72
CA ASN A 6 55.35 10.64 -2.69
C ASN A 6 54.70 10.23 -4.03
N ALA A 7 53.78 10.99 -4.63
CA ALA A 7 53.56 12.43 -4.51
C ALA A 7 52.09 12.84 -4.72
N ARG A 8 51.69 13.92 -4.03
CA ARG A 8 50.54 14.78 -4.30
C ARG A 8 50.96 15.90 -5.27
N ALA A 9 50.08 16.27 -6.20
CA ALA A 9 49.89 17.61 -6.77
C ALA A 9 48.48 17.58 -7.40
N GLY A 10 47.48 18.39 -7.01
CA GLY A 10 47.45 19.86 -7.06
C GLY A 10 46.82 20.26 -8.40
N THR A 11 45.54 20.66 -8.45
CA THR A 11 45.03 22.01 -8.81
C THR A 11 43.75 21.78 -9.64
N SER A 12 42.71 22.61 -9.78
CA SER A 12 42.38 23.97 -9.37
C SER A 12 40.86 24.10 -9.62
N GLN A 13 40.12 24.72 -8.70
CA GLN A 13 38.80 25.31 -8.96
C GLN A 13 39.03 26.83 -9.12
N PRO A 14 38.33 27.50 -10.06
CA PRO A 14 37.43 28.56 -9.59
C PRO A 14 36.21 28.78 -10.49
N GLY A 15 35.14 29.37 -9.92
CA GLY A 15 34.09 29.98 -10.74
C GLY A 15 32.72 30.12 -10.10
N ARG A 16 32.61 30.87 -8.99
CA ARG A 16 31.34 31.50 -8.61
C ARG A 16 31.14 32.74 -9.49
N LEU A 17 29.94 32.95 -10.02
CA LEU A 17 29.34 34.28 -10.17
C LEU A 17 27.82 34.17 -10.22
N ALA A 18 27.18 34.94 -9.35
CA ALA A 18 25.74 35.06 -9.20
C ALA A 18 25.19 36.19 -10.09
N ALA A 19 23.97 36.07 -10.60
CA ALA A 19 23.14 37.24 -10.92
C ALA A 19 21.64 36.90 -10.94
N ARG A 20 20.88 37.82 -10.33
CA ARG A 20 19.45 37.85 -10.05
C ARG A 20 18.64 38.48 -11.21
N ARG A 21 17.36 38.10 -11.29
CA ARG A 21 16.15 38.91 -11.67
C ARG A 21 16.08 39.37 -13.14
N ARG A 22 14.94 39.44 -13.85
CA ARG A 22 13.51 39.67 -13.52
C ARG A 22 12.63 39.23 -14.73
N LYS A 23 11.35 38.99 -14.43
CA LYS A 23 10.16 38.63 -15.25
C LYS A 23 9.83 39.63 -16.40
N PRO A 24 8.63 39.56 -17.04
CA PRO A 24 7.91 38.49 -17.76
C PRO A 24 7.57 38.97 -19.20
N HIS A 25 6.89 38.17 -20.04
CA HIS A 25 5.78 38.64 -20.90
C HIS A 25 5.26 37.60 -21.91
N PHE A 26 3.92 37.57 -22.04
CA PHE A 26 3.09 37.14 -23.18
C PHE A 26 3.20 35.70 -23.71
N PHE A 27 2.18 34.89 -23.44
CA PHE A 27 1.30 34.41 -24.51
C PHE A 27 -0.12 34.21 -23.96
N ALA A 28 -1.04 34.97 -24.54
CA ALA A 28 -2.47 34.82 -24.45
C ALA A 28 -2.95 34.05 -25.68
N LEU A 29 -3.78 33.03 -25.50
CA LEU A 29 -4.72 32.48 -26.49
C LEU A 29 -5.61 31.46 -25.74
N LEU A 30 -6.77 31.86 -25.23
CA LEU A 30 -8.08 31.84 -25.90
C LEU A 30 -8.64 30.41 -26.03
N VAL A 31 -9.36 29.96 -25.01
CA VAL A 31 -10.37 28.90 -25.13
C VAL A 31 -11.63 29.36 -24.42
N ALA A 32 -12.72 29.25 -25.15
CA ALA A 32 -14.00 29.89 -24.91
C ALA A 32 -14.69 29.44 -23.62
N SER A 33 -15.29 30.43 -22.97
CA SER A 33 -16.22 30.30 -21.86
C SER A 33 -17.51 29.60 -22.29
N VAL A 34 -17.87 28.51 -21.61
CA VAL A 34 -19.26 28.11 -21.43
C VAL A 34 -19.57 28.31 -19.94
N VAL A 35 -20.17 29.45 -19.63
CA VAL A 35 -20.70 29.76 -18.31
C VAL A 35 -22.12 29.19 -18.25
N VAL A 36 -22.30 28.09 -17.51
CA VAL A 36 -23.61 27.70 -17.03
C VAL A 36 -23.80 28.39 -15.68
N VAL A 37 -24.54 29.50 -15.68
CA VAL A 37 -25.02 30.15 -14.46
C VAL A 37 -26.17 29.30 -13.91
N ALA A 38 -25.91 28.53 -12.85
CA ALA A 38 -26.97 28.02 -11.99
C ALA A 38 -27.15 28.98 -10.81
N VAL A 39 -28.14 29.86 -10.93
CA VAL A 39 -28.68 30.63 -9.81
C VAL A 39 -29.40 29.65 -8.88
N ILE A 40 -28.91 29.44 -7.67
CA ILE A 40 -29.69 28.84 -6.58
C ILE A 40 -29.76 29.85 -5.45
N LEU A 41 -30.83 30.65 -5.48
CA LEU A 41 -31.29 31.40 -4.32
C LEU A 41 -32.12 30.47 -3.44
N SER A 42 -31.59 30.24 -2.24
CA SER A 42 -32.24 29.87 -0.98
C SER A 42 -33.77 29.97 -0.93
N VAL A 43 -34.44 28.84 -0.72
CA VAL A 43 -35.67 28.73 0.08
C VAL A 43 -35.62 27.41 0.85
N GLY A 44 -35.98 27.47 2.13
CA GLY A 44 -35.70 26.48 3.16
C GLY A 44 -36.36 25.11 3.00
N GLY A 45 -35.85 24.19 3.82
CA GLY A 45 -36.61 23.08 4.37
C GLY A 45 -37.01 21.99 3.39
N SER A 46 -36.10 21.01 3.20
CA SER A 46 -36.38 19.57 3.25
C SER A 46 -35.11 18.84 2.80
N GLN A 47 -34.56 18.00 3.67
CA GLN A 47 -33.55 17.03 3.25
C GLN A 47 -34.23 15.98 2.36
N ALA A 48 -34.26 16.25 1.05
CA ALA A 48 -34.51 15.22 0.06
C ALA A 48 -33.21 14.45 -0.14
N PHE A 49 -33.09 13.32 0.56
CA PHE A 49 -32.14 12.28 0.22
C PHE A 49 -32.32 11.92 -1.26
N PHE A 50 -31.30 12.17 -2.07
CA PHE A 50 -31.18 11.53 -3.38
C PHE A 50 -30.92 10.04 -3.14
N LEU A 51 -32.01 9.26 -3.10
CA LEU A 51 -31.98 7.83 -3.29
C LEU A 51 -31.52 7.58 -4.73
N ILE A 52 -30.23 7.34 -4.91
CA ILE A 52 -29.75 6.64 -6.10
C ILE A 52 -30.30 5.21 -5.96
N PRO A 53 -31.16 4.72 -6.88
CA PRO A 53 -31.50 3.31 -6.90
C PRO A 53 -30.23 2.53 -7.24
N SER A 54 -29.53 2.07 -6.22
CA SER A 54 -28.54 1.02 -6.36
C SER A 54 -29.31 -0.23 -6.77
N VAL A 55 -29.32 -0.50 -8.07
CA VAL A 55 -29.66 -1.82 -8.59
C VAL A 55 -28.51 -2.73 -8.18
N VAL A 56 -28.56 -3.16 -6.92
CA VAL A 56 -27.77 -4.29 -6.43
C VAL A 56 -28.35 -5.50 -7.17
N PRO A 57 -27.62 -6.15 -8.10
CA PRO A 57 -28.05 -7.45 -8.57
C PRO A 57 -28.12 -8.36 -7.34
N ALA A 58 -29.29 -8.98 -7.13
CA ALA A 58 -29.52 -9.96 -6.09
C ALA A 58 -28.55 -11.14 -6.25
N ARG A 59 -27.35 -11.01 -5.66
CA ARG A 59 -26.38 -12.09 -5.43
C ARG A 59 -26.44 -12.57 -3.97
N THR A 60 -27.57 -12.37 -3.30
CA THR A 60 -27.77 -12.65 -1.86
C THR A 60 -28.55 -13.93 -1.59
N THR A 61 -28.47 -14.93 -2.47
CA THR A 61 -29.10 -16.26 -2.23
C THR A 61 -28.14 -17.43 -2.32
N ALA A 62 -26.87 -17.24 -2.75
CA ALA A 62 -25.88 -18.33 -2.79
C ALA A 62 -25.11 -18.52 -1.47
N LEU A 63 -24.94 -17.47 -0.65
CA LEU A 63 -24.16 -17.55 0.60
C LEU A 63 -24.96 -18.06 1.82
N ALA A 64 -26.29 -17.92 1.81
CA ALA A 64 -27.13 -18.40 2.92
C ALA A 64 -27.23 -19.94 2.99
N GLY A 65 -26.85 -20.65 1.93
CA GLY A 65 -26.85 -22.12 1.88
C GLY A 65 -25.64 -22.81 2.53
N LEU A 66 -24.53 -22.09 2.73
CA LEU A 66 -23.29 -22.67 3.27
C LEU A 66 -23.15 -22.55 4.79
N ALA A 67 -23.73 -21.50 5.40
CA ALA A 67 -23.68 -21.32 6.85
C ALA A 67 -24.61 -22.26 7.64
N ARG A 68 -25.59 -22.89 6.98
CA ARG A 68 -26.55 -23.81 7.64
C ARG A 68 -26.16 -25.29 7.57
N ALA A 69 -24.98 -25.61 7.04
CA ALA A 69 -24.46 -26.97 6.91
C ALA A 69 -23.58 -27.42 8.10
N ALA A 70 -23.49 -26.63 9.17
CA ALA A 70 -22.61 -26.91 10.32
C ALA A 70 -23.26 -27.69 11.48
N GLU A 71 -24.55 -28.04 11.40
CA GLU A 71 -25.28 -28.71 12.52
C GLU A 71 -25.95 -30.05 12.15
N GLY A 72 -25.55 -30.72 11.07
CA GLY A 72 -26.24 -31.94 10.61
C GLY A 72 -25.34 -33.11 10.21
N ASP A 73 -25.41 -34.17 11.01
CA ASP A 73 -25.21 -35.59 10.67
C ASP A 73 -23.78 -36.09 10.35
N PRO A 74 -23.10 -36.82 11.25
CA PRO A 74 -21.71 -37.29 11.07
C PRO A 74 -21.54 -38.46 10.07
N ALA A 75 -22.60 -38.91 9.38
CA ALA A 75 -22.56 -40.16 8.60
C ALA A 75 -22.59 -40.00 7.07
N ALA A 76 -22.70 -38.78 6.53
CA ALA A 76 -22.68 -38.55 5.08
C ALA A 76 -21.38 -37.82 4.67
N SER A 77 -20.33 -38.57 4.38
CA SER A 77 -19.09 -38.02 3.82
C SER A 77 -19.36 -37.41 2.44
N LYS A 78 -19.57 -36.09 2.38
CA LYS A 78 -19.59 -35.32 1.14
C LYS A 78 -18.27 -35.55 0.39
N PRO A 79 -18.30 -35.93 -0.90
CA PRO A 79 -17.08 -36.04 -1.70
C PRO A 79 -16.46 -34.65 -1.85
N GLY A 80 -15.20 -34.49 -1.42
CA GLY A 80 -14.36 -33.34 -1.78
C GLY A 80 -13.95 -32.38 -0.67
N ALA A 81 -14.17 -32.68 0.61
CA ALA A 81 -13.57 -31.86 1.67
C ALA A 81 -12.06 -32.15 1.79
N LEU A 82 -11.22 -31.27 1.23
CA LEU A 82 -9.76 -31.32 1.41
C LEU A 82 -9.39 -31.23 2.91
N PRO A 83 -8.34 -31.92 3.39
CA PRO A 83 -7.79 -31.71 4.73
C PRO A 83 -7.39 -30.25 4.97
N ALA A 84 -7.45 -29.79 6.23
CA ALA A 84 -7.12 -28.42 6.64
C ALA A 84 -5.69 -27.97 6.27
N SER A 85 -4.73 -28.89 6.43
CA SER A 85 -3.32 -28.67 6.03
C SER A 85 -3.16 -28.39 4.54
N ASP A 86 -4.06 -28.94 3.73
CA ASP A 86 -3.89 -29.01 2.28
C ASP A 86 -4.32 -27.69 1.63
N CYS A 87 -5.36 -27.04 2.14
CA CYS A 87 -5.82 -25.75 1.62
C CYS A 87 -4.77 -24.64 1.77
N ARG A 88 -4.01 -24.61 2.87
CA ARG A 88 -2.94 -23.60 3.04
C ARG A 88 -1.76 -23.86 2.12
N GLN A 89 -1.39 -25.13 1.93
CA GLN A 89 -0.31 -25.51 1.01
C GLN A 89 -0.68 -25.20 -0.44
N GLU A 90 -1.92 -25.47 -0.82
CA GLU A 90 -2.48 -25.15 -2.14
C GLU A 90 -2.51 -23.64 -2.37
N LEU A 91 -3.04 -22.86 -1.42
CA LEU A 91 -3.02 -21.39 -1.51
C LEU A 91 -1.59 -20.85 -1.66
N TRP A 92 -0.64 -21.41 -0.90
CA TRP A 92 0.76 -21.01 -1.01
C TRP A 92 1.34 -21.34 -2.38
N ALA A 93 1.12 -22.55 -2.90
CA ALA A 93 1.56 -22.93 -4.24
C ALA A 93 0.96 -22.01 -5.32
N LEU A 94 -0.34 -21.73 -5.22
CA LEU A 94 -1.04 -20.83 -6.13
C LEU A 94 -0.49 -19.41 -6.07
N SER A 95 -0.17 -18.89 -4.88
CA SER A 95 0.43 -17.56 -4.70
C SER A 95 1.83 -17.43 -5.31
N LYS A 96 2.52 -18.53 -5.58
CA LYS A 96 3.82 -18.55 -6.26
C LYS A 96 3.68 -18.52 -7.77
N THR A 97 2.63 -19.11 -8.31
CA THR A 97 2.39 -19.18 -9.75
C THR A 97 1.61 -17.97 -10.26
N GLU A 98 0.69 -17.44 -9.45
CA GLU A 98 -0.23 -16.37 -9.85
C GLU A 98 -0.11 -15.16 -8.92
N ALA A 99 0.45 -14.06 -9.43
CA ALA A 99 0.66 -12.84 -8.65
C ALA A 99 -0.66 -12.23 -8.13
N ARG A 100 -1.78 -12.45 -8.84
CA ARG A 100 -3.10 -11.88 -8.53
C ARG A 100 -3.80 -12.51 -7.32
N VAL A 101 -3.39 -13.71 -6.92
CA VAL A 101 -4.02 -14.48 -5.83
C VAL A 101 -4.06 -13.69 -4.54
N GLY A 102 -2.98 -12.97 -4.22
CA GLY A 102 -2.90 -12.15 -3.03
C GLY A 102 -3.97 -11.04 -3.00
N TYR A 103 -4.20 -10.39 -4.14
CA TYR A 103 -5.24 -9.37 -4.28
C TYR A 103 -6.64 -9.98 -4.17
N HIS A 104 -6.91 -11.08 -4.89
CA HIS A 104 -8.23 -11.69 -4.85
C HIS A 104 -8.59 -12.22 -3.47
N LEU A 105 -7.66 -12.86 -2.76
CA LEU A 105 -7.95 -13.35 -1.41
C LEU A 105 -8.24 -12.19 -0.45
N ARG A 106 -7.45 -11.11 -0.49
CA ARG A 106 -7.67 -9.94 0.39
C ARG A 106 -8.98 -9.22 0.06
N LYS A 107 -9.29 -9.05 -1.22
CA LYS A 107 -10.59 -8.52 -1.67
C LYS A 107 -11.73 -9.41 -1.17
N PHE A 108 -11.62 -10.72 -1.35
CA PHE A 108 -12.62 -11.68 -0.91
C PHE A 108 -12.82 -11.64 0.62
N MET A 109 -11.75 -11.59 1.41
CA MET A 109 -11.84 -11.43 2.87
C MET A 109 -12.58 -10.15 3.25
N HIS A 110 -12.23 -9.02 2.61
CA HIS A 110 -12.90 -7.75 2.83
C HIS A 110 -14.39 -7.81 2.50
N GLU A 111 -14.78 -8.43 1.38
CA GLU A 111 -16.18 -8.63 0.98
C GLU A 111 -16.96 -9.53 1.96
N GLN A 112 -16.28 -10.46 2.64
CA GLN A 112 -16.87 -11.29 3.69
C GLN A 112 -16.88 -10.62 5.07
N GLY A 113 -16.41 -9.36 5.18
CA GLY A 113 -16.28 -8.66 6.47
C GLY A 113 -15.20 -9.26 7.37
N VAL A 114 -14.26 -10.02 6.81
CA VAL A 114 -13.09 -10.55 7.52
C VAL A 114 -11.96 -9.53 7.36
N GLU A 115 -11.42 -9.07 8.49
CA GLU A 115 -10.29 -8.14 8.48
C GLU A 115 -9.12 -8.75 7.70
N PRO A 116 -8.62 -8.08 6.64
CA PRO A 116 -7.52 -8.60 5.84
C PRO A 116 -6.27 -8.81 6.70
N THR A 117 -5.75 -10.03 6.73
CA THR A 117 -4.52 -10.32 7.46
C THR A 117 -3.29 -9.87 6.66
N PHE A 118 -2.20 -9.52 7.35
CA PHE A 118 -0.95 -9.19 6.68
C PHE A 118 -0.34 -10.40 5.99
N GLN A 119 -0.41 -11.58 6.62
CA GLN A 119 0.08 -12.83 6.04
C GLN A 119 -1.08 -13.67 5.52
N LEU A 120 -0.94 -14.23 4.31
CA LEU A 120 -1.92 -15.15 3.72
C LEU A 120 -2.12 -16.40 4.59
N SER A 121 -1.09 -16.79 5.35
CA SER A 121 -1.11 -17.90 6.31
C SER A 121 -2.01 -17.65 7.52
N ASP A 122 -2.41 -16.41 7.78
CA ASP A 122 -3.23 -16.06 8.94
C ASP A 122 -4.72 -15.99 8.57
N ALA A 123 -5.05 -16.09 7.28
CA ALA A 123 -6.44 -16.10 6.83
C ALA A 123 -7.21 -17.28 7.46
N PRO A 124 -8.48 -17.08 7.88
CA PRO A 124 -9.31 -18.15 8.41
C PRO A 124 -9.45 -19.29 7.40
N GLU A 125 -9.33 -20.54 7.85
CA GLU A 125 -9.30 -21.70 6.96
C GLU A 125 -10.59 -21.83 6.14
N ALA A 126 -11.75 -21.58 6.75
CA ALA A 126 -13.04 -21.61 6.06
C ALA A 126 -13.07 -20.62 4.88
N THR A 127 -12.52 -19.42 5.08
CA THR A 127 -12.40 -18.39 4.04
C THR A 127 -11.44 -18.82 2.94
N VAL A 128 -10.28 -19.40 3.29
CA VAL A 128 -9.31 -19.92 2.31
C VAL A 128 -9.92 -21.03 1.47
N ARG A 129 -10.62 -21.97 2.10
CA ARG A 129 -11.28 -23.08 1.40
C ARG A 129 -12.33 -22.57 0.41
N GLN A 130 -13.18 -21.65 0.84
CA GLN A 130 -14.20 -21.06 -0.03
C GLN A 130 -13.56 -20.29 -1.20
N PHE A 131 -12.51 -19.54 -0.93
CA PHE A 131 -11.74 -18.83 -1.95
C PHE A 131 -11.18 -19.79 -3.00
N LEU A 132 -10.56 -20.91 -2.59
CA LEU A 132 -10.00 -21.90 -3.52
C LEU A 132 -11.08 -22.55 -4.40
N VAL A 133 -12.28 -22.80 -3.86
CA VAL A 133 -13.41 -23.28 -4.66
C VAL A 133 -13.78 -22.25 -5.74
N LEU A 134 -13.95 -20.98 -5.36
CA LEU A 134 -14.28 -19.92 -6.32
C LEU A 134 -13.18 -19.68 -7.37
N HIS A 135 -11.92 -19.83 -6.97
CA HIS A 135 -10.77 -19.76 -7.88
C HIS A 135 -10.80 -20.90 -8.90
N ALA A 136 -10.98 -22.15 -8.44
CA ALA A 136 -11.04 -23.33 -9.30
C ALA A 136 -12.23 -23.29 -10.29
N GLU A 137 -13.34 -22.68 -9.89
CA GLU A 137 -14.50 -22.45 -10.77
C GLU A 137 -14.27 -21.33 -11.80
N GLY A 138 -13.20 -20.54 -11.66
CA GLY A 138 -12.99 -19.33 -12.48
C GLY A 138 -13.99 -18.20 -12.17
N SER A 139 -14.66 -18.27 -11.02
CA SER A 139 -15.71 -17.32 -10.60
C SER A 139 -15.15 -15.99 -10.08
N LEU A 140 -13.84 -15.91 -9.86
CA LEU A 140 -13.18 -14.67 -9.44
C LEU A 140 -13.14 -13.65 -10.59
N GLU A 141 -13.33 -12.38 -10.24
CA GLU A 141 -13.23 -11.27 -11.20
C GLU A 141 -11.86 -11.30 -11.90
N GLN A 142 -11.83 -11.16 -13.21
CA GLN A 142 -10.58 -11.01 -13.95
C GLN A 142 -10.24 -9.53 -14.08
N PHE A 143 -9.01 -9.16 -13.78
CA PHE A 143 -8.52 -7.81 -14.03
C PHE A 143 -7.22 -7.83 -14.85
N GLU A 144 -6.98 -6.77 -15.59
CA GLU A 144 -5.73 -6.56 -16.30
C GLU A 144 -4.64 -6.14 -15.32
N VAL A 145 -3.45 -6.76 -15.41
CA VAL A 145 -2.27 -6.36 -14.63
C VAL A 145 -1.50 -5.31 -15.41
N ALA A 146 -0.83 -4.40 -14.71
CA ALA A 146 -0.02 -3.37 -15.35
C ALA A 146 1.02 -3.97 -16.31
N SER A 147 1.32 -3.24 -17.38
CA SER A 147 2.36 -3.64 -18.33
C SER A 147 3.73 -3.69 -17.65
N ALA A 148 4.67 -4.46 -18.22
CA ALA A 148 6.03 -4.56 -17.71
C ALA A 148 6.72 -3.18 -17.63
N ASP A 149 6.45 -2.29 -18.59
CA ASP A 149 7.00 -0.93 -18.60
C ASP A 149 6.45 -0.07 -17.45
N ALA A 150 5.15 -0.16 -17.17
CA ALA A 150 4.53 0.56 -16.05
C ALA A 150 5.05 0.05 -14.69
N LEU A 151 5.23 -1.27 -14.55
CA LEU A 151 5.83 -1.86 -13.35
C LEU A 151 7.28 -1.41 -13.16
N ALA A 152 8.08 -1.42 -14.23
CA ALA A 152 9.46 -0.95 -14.19
C ALA A 152 9.55 0.56 -13.85
N GLU A 153 8.64 1.37 -14.38
CA GLU A 153 8.54 2.78 -14.04
C GLU A 153 8.20 2.96 -12.55
N LEU A 154 7.19 2.25 -12.04
CA LEU A 154 6.79 2.29 -10.64
C LEU A 154 7.94 1.90 -9.71
N ASP A 155 8.65 0.82 -10.02
CA ASP A 155 9.81 0.39 -9.24
C ASP A 155 10.94 1.42 -9.30
N GLY A 156 11.17 2.05 -10.46
CA GLY A 156 12.11 3.15 -10.60
C GLY A 156 11.74 4.38 -9.77
N VAL A 157 10.46 4.73 -9.69
CA VAL A 157 9.95 5.83 -8.85
C VAL A 157 10.13 5.48 -7.36
N ARG A 158 9.65 4.31 -6.92
CA ARG A 158 9.72 3.84 -5.53
C ARG A 158 11.15 3.65 -5.03
N GLY A 159 12.07 3.22 -5.90
CA GLY A 159 13.47 3.02 -5.56
C GLY A 159 14.27 4.31 -5.41
N ARG A 160 13.86 5.40 -6.08
CA ARG A 160 14.54 6.69 -6.04
C ARG A 160 13.95 7.65 -5.01
N ASP A 161 12.64 7.56 -4.78
CA ASP A 161 11.92 8.46 -3.89
C ASP A 161 11.21 7.68 -2.77
N VAL A 162 11.70 7.89 -1.55
CA VAL A 162 11.11 7.32 -0.33
C VAL A 162 9.67 7.79 -0.14
N PHE A 163 9.35 9.03 -0.53
CA PHE A 163 7.99 9.54 -0.46
C PHE A 163 7.04 8.75 -1.37
N ALA A 164 7.48 8.45 -2.59
CA ALA A 164 6.69 7.64 -3.52
C ALA A 164 6.46 6.22 -3.00
N TYR A 165 7.48 5.63 -2.35
CA TYR A 165 7.32 4.35 -1.66
C TYR A 165 6.19 4.41 -0.61
N TRP A 166 6.15 5.45 0.22
CA TRP A 166 5.09 5.62 1.23
C TRP A 166 3.71 5.80 0.61
N GLN A 167 3.60 6.65 -0.40
CA GLN A 167 2.32 6.90 -1.08
C GLN A 167 1.79 5.64 -1.76
N TRP A 168 2.66 4.82 -2.34
CA TRP A 168 2.25 3.53 -2.91
C TRP A 168 1.61 2.61 -1.85
N HIS A 169 2.18 2.56 -0.64
CA HIS A 169 1.61 1.77 0.45
C HIS A 169 0.23 2.28 0.90
N GLU A 170 0.03 3.59 0.92
CA GLU A 170 -1.26 4.18 1.25
C GLU A 170 -2.31 3.89 0.18
N VAL A 171 -1.98 4.11 -1.09
CA VAL A 171 -2.85 3.82 -2.23
C VAL A 171 -3.23 2.34 -2.27
N THR A 172 -2.28 1.43 -2.09
CA THR A 172 -2.58 -0.01 -2.07
C THR A 172 -3.38 -0.44 -0.84
N GLY A 173 -3.20 0.22 0.30
CA GLY A 173 -4.03 0.00 1.48
C GLY A 173 -5.50 0.32 1.21
N GLN A 174 -5.77 1.44 0.53
CA GLN A 174 -7.13 1.92 0.26
C GLN A 174 -7.78 1.24 -0.95
N GLN A 175 -7.02 1.05 -2.03
CA GLN A 175 -7.57 0.64 -3.33
C GLN A 175 -7.23 -0.80 -3.73
N ALA A 176 -6.24 -1.41 -3.08
CA ALA A 176 -5.78 -2.76 -3.41
C ALA A 176 -5.79 -3.73 -2.22
N PHE A 177 -6.60 -3.43 -1.21
CA PHE A 177 -6.81 -4.26 -0.01
C PHE A 177 -5.50 -4.60 0.72
N GLY A 178 -4.51 -3.71 0.66
CA GLY A 178 -3.18 -3.91 1.25
C GLY A 178 -2.24 -4.80 0.43
N THR A 179 -2.55 -5.09 -0.84
CA THR A 179 -1.66 -5.84 -1.73
C THR A 179 -0.47 -4.97 -2.14
N LYS A 180 0.70 -5.25 -1.56
CA LYS A 180 1.91 -4.41 -1.73
C LYS A 180 2.65 -4.64 -3.04
N ARG A 181 2.57 -5.87 -3.56
CA ARG A 181 3.24 -6.33 -4.78
C ARG A 181 2.54 -5.75 -6.02
N PRO A 182 3.18 -4.85 -6.80
CA PRO A 182 2.51 -4.18 -7.90
C PRO A 182 2.06 -5.11 -9.03
N ASP A 183 2.79 -6.21 -9.25
CA ASP A 183 2.46 -7.24 -10.24
C ASP A 183 1.20 -8.06 -9.90
N GLY A 184 0.73 -7.98 -8.64
CA GLY A 184 -0.52 -8.57 -8.19
C GLY A 184 -1.70 -7.60 -8.12
N VAL A 185 -1.50 -6.33 -8.48
CA VAL A 185 -2.49 -5.25 -8.35
C VAL A 185 -3.09 -4.91 -9.73
N PRO A 186 -4.37 -4.48 -9.81
CA PRO A 186 -4.96 -4.03 -11.07
C PRO A 186 -4.16 -2.91 -11.75
N ALA A 187 -4.03 -2.99 -13.07
CA ALA A 187 -3.34 -2.02 -13.91
C ALA A 187 -3.82 -0.59 -13.67
N GLN A 188 -5.14 -0.43 -13.48
CA GLN A 188 -5.77 0.85 -13.19
C GLN A 188 -5.17 1.53 -11.96
N VAL A 189 -4.94 0.79 -10.87
CA VAL A 189 -4.40 1.35 -9.61
C VAL A 189 -2.93 1.77 -9.80
N VAL A 190 -2.14 0.96 -10.52
CA VAL A 190 -0.74 1.28 -10.84
C VAL A 190 -0.65 2.54 -11.71
N ASN A 191 -1.43 2.59 -12.80
CA ASN A 191 -1.43 3.72 -13.74
C ASN A 191 -1.92 4.99 -13.06
N GLN A 192 -3.02 4.92 -12.29
CA GLN A 192 -3.55 6.06 -11.54
C GLN A 192 -2.51 6.60 -10.54
N PHE A 193 -1.80 5.71 -9.83
CA PHE A 193 -0.72 6.12 -8.94
C PHE A 193 0.38 6.87 -9.70
N LEU A 194 0.87 6.30 -10.81
CA LEU A 194 1.93 6.92 -11.63
C LEU A 194 1.51 8.28 -12.18
N GLU A 195 0.28 8.40 -12.68
CA GLU A 195 -0.28 9.65 -13.20
C GLU A 195 -0.40 10.70 -12.08
N THR A 196 -0.98 10.33 -10.95
CA THR A 196 -1.15 11.23 -9.80
C THR A 196 0.20 11.67 -9.24
N PHE A 197 1.18 10.77 -9.20
CA PHE A 197 2.52 11.08 -8.74
C PHE A 197 3.25 12.05 -9.66
N LYS A 198 3.18 11.82 -10.99
CA LYS A 198 3.76 12.74 -12.00
C LYS A 198 3.12 14.12 -11.99
N ALA A 199 1.85 14.20 -11.64
CA ALA A 199 1.11 15.45 -11.52
C ALA A 199 1.35 16.19 -10.19
N ASP A 200 2.26 15.70 -9.33
CA ASP A 200 2.45 16.20 -7.95
C ASP A 200 1.12 16.24 -7.15
N GLY A 201 0.22 15.28 -7.41
CA GLY A 201 -1.12 15.24 -6.83
C GLY A 201 -1.18 14.71 -5.39
N PHE A 202 -0.08 14.19 -4.84
CA PHE A 202 0.00 13.71 -3.46
C PHE A 202 0.53 14.80 -2.52
N GLU A 203 -0.07 14.91 -1.34
CA GLU A 203 0.47 15.74 -0.27
C GLU A 203 1.84 15.20 0.17
N ARG A 204 2.86 16.07 0.15
CA ARG A 204 4.21 15.67 0.54
C ARG A 204 4.25 15.35 2.03
N LEU A 205 4.61 14.11 2.34
CA LEU A 205 4.88 13.68 3.70
C LEU A 205 6.22 14.27 4.16
N GLU A 206 6.21 14.88 5.35
CA GLU A 206 7.44 15.33 5.97
C GLU A 206 8.27 14.12 6.40
N MET A 207 9.45 13.98 5.80
CA MET A 207 10.38 12.90 6.15
C MET A 207 11.11 13.22 7.45
N GLY A 208 11.54 12.18 8.17
CA GLY A 208 12.27 12.31 9.41
C GLY A 208 13.46 13.26 9.33
N THR A 209 13.50 14.25 10.23
CA THR A 209 14.63 15.17 10.32
C THR A 209 15.90 14.43 10.74
N ALA A 210 17.08 14.96 10.37
CA ALA A 210 18.36 14.37 10.77
C ALA A 210 18.49 14.18 12.29
N ILE A 211 17.86 15.07 13.08
CA ILE A 211 17.83 15.01 14.53
C ILE A 211 16.99 13.82 15.01
N GLN A 212 15.76 13.64 14.48
CA GLN A 212 14.91 12.50 14.84
C GLN A 212 15.58 11.17 14.46
N VAL A 213 16.10 11.08 13.24
CA VAL A 213 16.86 9.91 12.77
C VAL A 213 18.03 9.59 13.70
N ALA A 214 18.81 10.60 14.10
CA ALA A 214 19.94 10.42 15.02
C ALA A 214 19.49 9.91 16.39
N LYS A 215 18.36 10.40 16.92
CA LYS A 215 17.79 9.93 18.19
C LYS A 215 17.36 8.47 18.13
N VAL A 216 16.65 8.06 17.09
CA VAL A 216 16.24 6.65 16.91
C VAL A 216 17.46 5.75 16.74
N ARG A 217 18.46 6.17 15.96
CA ARG A 217 19.71 5.41 15.81
C ARG A 217 20.49 5.30 17.13
N ALA A 218 20.51 6.35 17.94
CA ALA A 218 21.12 6.31 19.27
C ALA A 218 20.38 5.34 20.19
N PHE A 219 19.05 5.33 20.15
CA PHE A 219 18.22 4.38 20.89
C PHE A 219 18.51 2.92 20.48
N GLN A 220 18.53 2.63 19.17
CA GLN A 220 18.87 1.30 18.64
C GLN A 220 20.26 0.81 19.06
N LYS A 221 21.24 1.71 19.15
CA LYS A 221 22.63 1.37 19.53
C LYS A 221 22.82 1.15 21.02
N ARG A 222 21.91 1.65 21.87
CA ARG A 222 22.04 1.57 23.32
C ARG A 222 21.92 0.14 23.84
N SER A 223 21.05 -0.68 23.23
CA SER A 223 20.83 -2.06 23.65
C SER A 223 20.23 -2.91 22.53
N ILE A 224 20.39 -4.24 22.66
CA ILE A 224 19.73 -5.22 21.78
C ILE A 224 18.19 -5.09 21.89
N ALA A 225 17.69 -4.87 23.11
CA ALA A 225 16.27 -4.63 23.36
C ALA A 225 15.75 -3.38 22.63
N GLY A 226 16.50 -2.27 22.64
CA GLY A 226 16.12 -1.05 21.92
C GLY A 226 16.06 -1.24 20.41
N HIS A 227 16.96 -2.06 19.85
CA HIS A 227 16.88 -2.45 18.44
C HIS A 227 15.66 -3.32 18.15
N ALA A 228 15.30 -4.25 19.04
CA ALA A 228 14.11 -5.09 18.91
C ALA A 228 12.81 -4.27 18.98
N LEU A 229 12.70 -3.35 19.94
CA LEU A 229 11.55 -2.44 20.08
C LEU A 229 11.32 -1.60 18.82
N TRP A 230 12.40 -1.09 18.19
CA TRP A 230 12.26 -0.39 16.92
C TRP A 230 11.71 -1.31 15.81
N LYS A 231 12.20 -2.55 15.72
CA LYS A 231 11.71 -3.52 14.73
C LYS A 231 10.23 -3.84 14.94
N GLU A 232 9.82 -4.01 16.19
CA GLU A 232 8.43 -4.24 16.56
C GLU A 232 7.54 -3.04 16.22
N PHE A 233 7.97 -1.83 16.58
CA PHE A 233 7.29 -0.59 16.20
C PHE A 233 7.13 -0.49 14.68
N CYS A 234 8.18 -0.81 13.92
CA CYS A 234 8.10 -0.82 12.47
C CYS A 234 7.06 -1.85 11.98
N ALA A 235 7.12 -3.08 12.50
CA ALA A 235 6.24 -4.16 12.10
C ALA A 235 4.77 -3.88 12.41
N SER A 236 4.45 -3.29 13.57
CA SER A 236 3.09 -2.96 13.96
C SER A 236 2.48 -1.84 13.13
N HIS A 237 3.30 -0.88 12.69
CA HIS A 237 2.79 0.28 11.96
C HIS A 237 2.71 0.04 10.44
N ARG A 238 3.53 -0.82 9.81
CA ARG A 238 3.44 -1.06 8.35
C ARG A 238 3.71 -2.49 7.87
N GLY A 239 3.72 -3.47 8.77
CA GLY A 239 3.94 -4.89 8.46
C GLY A 239 5.41 -5.29 8.28
N GLN A 240 5.66 -6.53 7.83
CA GLN A 240 6.99 -7.16 7.92
C GLN A 240 8.01 -6.78 6.83
N GLU A 241 7.61 -6.09 5.76
CA GLU A 241 8.47 -5.85 4.58
C GLU A 241 9.27 -4.54 4.63
N ILE A 242 9.33 -3.86 5.78
CA ILE A 242 9.81 -2.47 5.82
C ILE A 242 11.31 -2.39 6.04
N ASN A 243 11.91 -1.41 5.38
CA ASN A 243 13.23 -0.90 5.70
C ASN A 243 13.29 -0.36 7.16
N PHE A 244 14.04 -1.04 8.02
CA PHE A 244 14.27 -0.61 9.40
C PHE A 244 15.20 0.61 9.53
N ASP A 245 15.66 1.24 8.44
CA ASP A 245 16.42 2.48 8.49
C ASP A 245 15.50 3.66 8.86
N PRO A 246 15.71 4.33 10.01
CA PRO A 246 14.88 5.47 10.42
C PRO A 246 14.86 6.62 9.41
N LYS A 247 15.86 6.74 8.53
CA LYS A 247 15.87 7.75 7.45
C LYS A 247 14.73 7.60 6.46
N SER A 248 14.23 6.38 6.30
CA SER A 248 13.15 6.09 5.37
C SER A 248 11.77 6.29 5.98
N TRP A 249 11.65 6.83 7.19
CA TRP A 249 10.37 6.97 7.89
C TRP A 249 9.88 8.42 7.95
N PRO A 250 8.55 8.66 7.90
CA PRO A 250 7.98 9.99 8.09
C PRO A 250 8.30 10.54 9.48
N ALA A 251 8.43 11.86 9.58
CA ALA A 251 8.76 12.58 10.80
C ALA A 251 7.78 12.25 11.95
N GLU A 252 6.49 12.17 11.63
CA GLU A 252 5.44 11.80 12.58
C GLU A 252 5.69 10.43 13.22
N HIS A 253 6.07 9.43 12.43
CA HIS A 253 6.27 8.07 12.93
C HIS A 253 7.53 7.98 13.81
N LEU A 254 8.61 8.67 13.42
CA LEU A 254 9.81 8.76 14.26
C LEU A 254 9.50 9.47 15.59
N GLN A 255 8.71 10.55 15.53
CA GLN A 255 8.33 11.29 16.73
C GLN A 255 7.50 10.44 17.67
N ARG A 256 6.53 9.69 17.13
CA ARG A 256 5.69 8.76 17.89
C ARG A 256 6.52 7.69 18.60
N PHE A 257 7.42 7.02 17.87
CA PHE A 257 8.32 6.04 18.47
C PHE A 257 9.18 6.63 19.61
N LEU A 258 9.70 7.85 19.43
CA LEU A 258 10.51 8.53 20.45
C LEU A 258 9.72 8.96 21.69
N ILE A 259 8.39 9.07 21.60
CA ILE A 259 7.51 9.31 22.73
C ILE A 259 7.24 7.98 23.46
N GLU A 260 6.74 6.98 22.74
CA GLU A 260 6.39 5.66 23.30
C GLU A 260 7.59 4.98 23.99
N SER A 261 8.77 5.04 23.37
CA SER A 261 9.99 4.42 23.93
C SER A 261 10.56 5.11 25.17
N LYS A 262 10.17 6.37 25.45
CA LYS A 262 10.59 7.07 26.67
C LYS A 262 9.75 6.68 27.87
N GLU A 263 8.47 6.42 27.66
CA GLU A 263 7.55 6.00 28.72
C GLU A 263 7.94 4.62 29.28
N GLU A 264 8.45 3.72 28.43
CA GLU A 264 8.94 2.40 28.87
C GLU A 264 10.28 2.45 29.62
N SER A 265 11.03 3.56 29.51
CA SER A 265 12.34 3.71 30.14
C SER A 265 12.31 4.46 31.48
N ALA A 266 11.14 4.97 31.88
CA ALA A 266 10.92 5.71 33.12
C ALA A 266 10.41 4.78 34.23
#